data_AF-A0A317DJK6-F1
#
_entry.id   AF-A0A317DJK6-F1
#
_cell.length_a   1.000
_cell.length_b   1.000
_cell.length_c   1.000
_cell.angle_alpha   90.00
_cell.angle_beta   90.00
_cell.angle_gamma   90.00
#
_symmetry.space_group_name_H-M   'P 1'
#
loop_
_entity.id
_entity.type
_entity.pdbx_description
1 polymer ?
#
loop_
_entity_poly.entity_id
_entity_poly.type
_entity_poly.pdbx_seq_one_letter_code
_entity_poly.pdbx_strand_id
1 'polypeptide(L)'
;MQPNDWGKKVKAIAKGDAAASDRAMAYQAFWTKFLEAVHDRKLGWTTSSKGLPQNWQSLPAGIGAVSYACTFGRSGLSSEIFFQHPDPAVNEARFNAARAKLEPIFGDALSYEPLTGKKGCRIAEYRNGDIANSDQWADYVEWFIDAQTRLRTAIAQVGSPGPRSVP
;
A
#
# COMPACT_ATOMS: atom_id res chain seq x y z
N MET A 1 14.54 41.28 31.03
CA MET A 1 13.91 40.97 29.72
C MET A 1 13.85 39.45 29.58
N GLN A 2 12.65 38.86 29.62
CA GLN A 2 12.51 37.41 29.40
C GLN A 2 12.73 37.11 27.91
N PRO A 3 13.54 36.11 27.54
CA PRO A 3 13.72 35.73 26.14
C PRO A 3 12.43 35.13 25.59
N ASN A 4 11.90 35.71 24.50
CA ASN A 4 10.58 35.39 23.98
C ASN A 4 10.52 33.96 23.39
N ASP A 5 9.53 33.15 23.79
CA ASP A 5 9.27 31.80 23.24
C ASP A 5 8.84 31.80 21.77
N TRP A 6 8.51 32.97 21.22
CA TRP A 6 8.14 33.16 19.82
C TRP A 6 9.24 32.72 18.84
N GLY A 7 10.50 33.10 19.10
CA GLY A 7 11.62 32.77 18.21
C GLY A 7 11.92 31.26 18.16
N LYS A 8 11.63 30.53 19.24
CA LYS A 8 11.77 29.06 19.28
C LYS A 8 10.63 28.37 18.51
N LYS A 9 9.39 28.86 18.65
CA LYS A 9 8.23 28.34 17.90
C LYS A 9 8.38 28.53 16.39
N VAL A 10 8.79 29.72 15.92
CA VAL A 10 8.99 29.98 14.48
C VAL A 10 10.08 29.09 13.88
N LYS A 11 11.22 28.89 14.59
CA LYS A 11 12.28 27.98 14.14
C LYS A 11 11.83 26.51 14.12
N ALA A 12 11.01 26.09 15.08
CA ALA A 12 10.46 24.74 15.12
C ALA A 12 9.46 24.49 13.98
N ILE A 13 8.60 25.47 13.66
CA ILE A 13 7.68 25.41 12.52
C ILE A 13 8.48 25.31 11.22
N ALA A 14 9.43 26.22 10.97
CA ALA A 14 10.24 26.21 9.76
C ALA A 14 11.05 24.90 9.59
N LYS A 15 11.59 24.35 10.68
CA LYS A 15 12.27 23.04 10.66
C LYS A 15 11.31 21.89 10.35
N GLY A 16 10.08 21.94 10.88
CA GLY A 16 9.03 20.97 10.60
C GLY A 16 8.60 21.00 9.13
N ASP A 17 8.41 22.19 8.57
CA ASP A 17 8.02 22.39 7.17
C ASP A 17 9.12 21.88 6.21
N ALA A 18 10.39 22.19 6.49
CA ALA A 18 11.51 21.67 5.72
C ALA A 18 11.57 20.13 5.75
N ALA A 19 11.47 19.53 6.94
CA ALA A 19 11.49 18.07 7.07
C ALA A 19 10.28 17.38 6.39
N ALA A 20 9.10 18.01 6.43
CA ALA A 20 7.92 17.53 5.73
C ALA A 20 8.11 17.59 4.20
N SER A 21 8.69 18.69 3.70
CA SER A 21 9.06 18.85 2.29
C SER A 21 10.07 17.79 1.84
N ASP A 22 11.12 17.55 2.63
CA ASP A 22 12.14 16.54 2.32
C ASP A 22 11.54 15.13 2.24
N ARG A 23 10.68 14.76 3.21
CA ARG A 23 9.98 13.46 3.18
C ARG A 23 9.02 13.35 2.00
N ALA A 24 8.30 14.42 1.65
CA ALA A 24 7.40 14.46 0.52
C ALA A 24 8.15 14.22 -0.81
N MET A 25 9.30 14.86 -0.99
CA MET A 25 10.18 14.62 -2.13
C MET A 25 10.73 13.19 -2.15
N ALA A 26 11.11 12.65 -0.99
CA ALA A 26 11.59 11.29 -0.86
C ALA A 26 10.52 10.26 -1.28
N TYR A 27 9.26 10.45 -0.86
CA TYR A 27 8.15 9.62 -1.31
C TYR A 27 7.94 9.69 -2.82
N GLN A 28 7.93 10.91 -3.39
CA GLN A 28 7.77 11.08 -4.82
C GLN A 28 8.86 10.35 -5.61
N ALA A 29 10.12 10.47 -5.18
CA ALA A 29 11.25 9.78 -5.81
C ALA A 29 11.14 8.26 -5.68
N PHE A 30 10.83 7.75 -4.48
CA PHE A 30 10.66 6.32 -4.26
C PHE A 30 9.53 5.73 -5.10
N TRP A 31 8.36 6.37 -5.11
CA TRP A 31 7.23 5.87 -5.89
C TRP A 31 7.48 5.94 -7.40
N THR A 32 8.22 6.94 -7.87
CA THR A 32 8.66 6.98 -9.27
C THR A 32 9.53 5.76 -9.59
N LYS A 33 10.54 5.46 -8.76
CA LYS A 33 11.38 4.25 -8.90
C LYS A 33 10.57 2.95 -8.87
N PHE A 34 9.59 2.85 -7.95
CA PHE A 34 8.70 1.70 -7.87
C PHE A 34 7.86 1.54 -9.16
N LEU A 35 7.28 2.62 -9.67
CA LEU A 35 6.48 2.59 -10.89
C LEU A 35 7.33 2.26 -12.13
N GLU A 36 8.55 2.81 -12.23
CA GLU A 36 9.52 2.43 -13.26
C GLU A 36 9.79 0.92 -13.25
N ALA A 37 10.09 0.34 -12.08
CA ALA A 37 10.31 -1.11 -11.95
C ALA A 37 9.06 -1.94 -12.33
N VAL A 38 7.84 -1.45 -12.05
CA VAL A 38 6.59 -2.08 -12.48
C VAL A 38 6.46 -2.10 -14.01
N HIS A 39 6.85 -1.00 -14.68
CA HIS A 39 6.84 -0.88 -16.14
C HIS A 39 7.93 -1.71 -16.81
N ASP A 40 9.15 -1.67 -16.29
CA ASP A 40 10.30 -2.42 -16.83
C ASP A 40 10.03 -3.93 -16.80
N ARG A 41 9.36 -4.42 -15.74
CA ARG A 41 8.92 -5.81 -15.60
C ARG A 41 7.64 -6.14 -16.36
N LYS A 42 7.03 -5.16 -17.03
CA LYS A 42 5.78 -5.31 -17.81
C LYS A 42 4.65 -5.94 -17.00
N LEU A 43 4.53 -5.59 -15.72
CA LEU A 43 3.54 -6.21 -14.82
C LEU A 43 2.10 -5.79 -15.13
N GLY A 44 1.91 -4.70 -15.89
CA GLY A 44 0.60 -4.22 -16.31
C GLY A 44 -0.32 -3.74 -15.18
N TRP A 45 0.25 -3.43 -14.01
CA TRP A 45 -0.55 -3.03 -12.84
C TRP A 45 -1.12 -1.62 -12.91
N THR A 46 -0.47 -0.72 -13.63
CA THR A 46 -0.89 0.69 -13.75
C THR A 46 -0.26 1.31 -14.99
N THR A 47 -0.86 2.38 -15.49
CA THR A 47 -0.29 3.24 -16.53
C THR A 47 0.41 4.47 -15.94
N SER A 48 0.30 4.70 -14.63
CA SER A 48 0.97 5.80 -13.94
C SER A 48 2.48 5.58 -13.94
N SER A 49 3.25 6.62 -14.30
CA SER A 49 4.72 6.61 -14.31
C SER A 49 5.34 7.58 -13.32
N LYS A 50 4.57 8.48 -12.73
CA LYS A 50 5.04 9.50 -11.79
C LYS A 50 4.51 9.22 -10.39
N GLY A 51 5.43 9.09 -9.43
CA GLY A 51 5.09 9.00 -8.02
C GLY A 51 4.44 10.29 -7.49
N LEU A 52 3.66 10.18 -6.42
CA LEU A 52 3.09 11.32 -5.71
C LEU A 52 3.85 11.60 -4.42
N PRO A 53 3.88 12.86 -3.93
CA PRO A 53 4.59 13.24 -2.70
C PRO A 53 3.80 12.86 -1.43
N GLN A 54 3.39 11.60 -1.34
CA GLN A 54 2.55 11.06 -0.26
C GLN A 54 3.06 9.68 0.16
N ASN A 55 2.78 9.24 1.38
CA ASN A 55 3.34 7.99 1.92
C ASN A 55 2.68 6.71 1.39
N TRP A 56 1.74 6.79 0.45
CA TRP A 56 1.11 5.62 -0.17
C TRP A 56 1.04 5.73 -1.69
N GLN A 57 1.07 4.58 -2.36
CA GLN A 57 0.82 4.44 -3.79
C GLN A 57 -0.35 3.48 -3.99
N SER A 58 -1.46 4.00 -4.52
CA SER A 58 -2.61 3.18 -4.91
C SER A 58 -2.39 2.60 -6.30
N LEU A 59 -2.86 1.37 -6.49
CA LEU A 59 -2.80 0.62 -7.74
C LEU A 59 -4.18 0.03 -8.04
N PRO A 60 -4.64 0.03 -9.30
CA PRO A 60 -5.94 -0.51 -9.65
C PRO A 60 -6.00 -2.02 -9.41
N ALA A 61 -7.16 -2.48 -8.95
CA ALA A 61 -7.48 -3.90 -8.84
C ALA A 61 -8.30 -4.43 -10.03
N GLY A 62 -8.74 -3.55 -10.93
CA GLY A 62 -9.64 -3.91 -12.05
C GLY A 62 -11.09 -4.21 -11.62
N ILE A 63 -11.39 -4.12 -10.32
CA ILE A 63 -12.72 -4.37 -9.73
C ILE A 63 -13.21 -3.08 -9.06
N GLY A 64 -14.48 -2.73 -9.27
CA GLY A 64 -15.09 -1.54 -8.67
C GLY A 64 -15.03 -1.55 -7.14
N ALA A 65 -14.62 -0.41 -6.57
CA ALA A 65 -14.45 -0.22 -5.13
C ALA A 65 -13.48 -1.20 -4.45
N VAL A 66 -12.48 -1.67 -5.20
CA VAL A 66 -11.33 -2.44 -4.69
C VAL A 66 -10.05 -1.81 -5.25
N SER A 67 -9.04 -1.66 -4.40
CA SER A 67 -7.74 -1.14 -4.81
C SER A 67 -6.62 -1.84 -4.07
N TYR A 68 -5.47 -1.99 -4.74
CA TYR A 68 -4.23 -2.36 -4.08
C TYR A 68 -3.52 -1.09 -3.61
N ALA A 69 -2.74 -1.18 -2.54
CA ALA A 69 -1.93 -0.07 -2.07
C ALA A 69 -0.58 -0.54 -1.52
N CYS A 70 0.46 0.25 -1.76
CA CYS A 70 1.76 0.13 -1.10
C CYS A 70 1.95 1.36 -0.22
N THR A 71 2.34 1.21 1.05
CA THR A 71 2.38 2.33 2.01
C THR A 71 3.63 2.29 2.87
N PHE A 72 4.18 3.46 3.18
CA PHE A 72 5.05 3.69 4.33
C PHE A 72 4.17 4.15 5.49
N GLY A 73 3.77 3.20 6.33
CA GLY A 73 2.98 3.43 7.53
C GLY A 73 3.83 3.82 8.74
N ARG A 74 3.17 3.99 9.88
CA ARG A 74 3.86 4.30 11.16
C ARG A 74 4.75 3.16 11.66
N SER A 75 4.39 1.92 11.34
CA SER A 75 5.08 0.72 11.82
C SER A 75 5.98 0.08 10.74
N GLY A 76 6.16 0.74 9.60
CA GLY A 76 6.94 0.21 8.47
C GLY A 76 6.17 0.22 7.16
N LEU A 77 6.59 -0.64 6.24
CA LEU A 77 6.01 -0.85 4.93
C LEU A 77 4.75 -1.72 5.03
N SER A 78 3.78 -1.46 4.16
CA SER A 78 2.62 -2.33 3.98
C SER A 78 2.21 -2.50 2.52
N SER A 79 1.94 -3.74 2.14
CA SER A 79 1.34 -4.08 0.85
C SER A 79 -0.08 -4.60 1.11
N GLU A 80 -1.09 -3.90 0.59
CA GLU A 80 -2.48 -4.08 1.01
C GLU A 80 -3.43 -4.23 -0.19
N ILE A 81 -4.56 -4.92 0.05
CA ILE A 81 -5.79 -4.83 -0.75
C ILE A 81 -6.90 -4.22 0.11
N PHE A 82 -7.59 -3.23 -0.45
CA PHE A 82 -8.60 -2.43 0.22
C PHE A 82 -9.97 -2.61 -0.43
N PHE A 83 -10.98 -2.95 0.38
CA PHE A 83 -12.38 -3.06 -0.03
C PHE A 83 -13.16 -1.85 0.50
N GLN A 84 -13.75 -1.06 -0.40
CA GLN A 84 -14.33 0.25 -0.09
C GLN A 84 -15.68 0.52 -0.76
N HIS A 85 -16.46 -0.54 -0.98
CA HIS A 85 -17.81 -0.42 -1.50
C HIS A 85 -18.69 0.44 -0.56
N PRO A 86 -19.64 1.25 -1.06
CA PRO A 86 -20.52 2.05 -0.20
C PRO A 86 -21.39 1.22 0.75
N ASP A 87 -21.74 0.00 0.34
CA ASP A 87 -22.43 -1.01 1.14
C ASP A 87 -21.42 -1.88 1.94
N PRO A 88 -21.43 -1.82 3.28
CA PRO A 88 -20.55 -2.61 4.14
C PRO A 88 -20.70 -4.12 3.98
N ALA A 89 -21.91 -4.62 3.68
CA ALA A 89 -22.15 -6.06 3.52
C ALA A 89 -21.37 -6.62 2.32
N VAL A 90 -21.25 -5.83 1.25
CA VAL A 90 -20.44 -6.18 0.08
C VAL A 90 -18.95 -6.25 0.43
N ASN A 91 -18.45 -5.34 1.28
CA ASN A 91 -17.05 -5.36 1.71
C ASN A 91 -16.75 -6.55 2.60
N GLU A 92 -17.63 -6.85 3.56
CA GLU A 92 -17.51 -8.01 4.43
C GLU A 92 -17.51 -9.32 3.62
N ALA A 93 -18.45 -9.47 2.67
CA ALA A 93 -18.50 -10.64 1.80
C ALA A 93 -17.21 -10.79 0.96
N ARG A 94 -16.72 -9.70 0.36
CA ARG A 94 -15.46 -9.71 -0.42
C ARG A 94 -14.25 -10.01 0.46
N PHE A 95 -14.19 -9.43 1.65
CA PHE A 95 -13.12 -9.63 2.62
C PHE A 95 -13.07 -11.08 3.10
N ASN A 96 -14.20 -11.64 3.52
CA ASN A 96 -14.29 -13.02 3.97
C ASN A 96 -13.94 -14.00 2.83
N ALA A 97 -14.42 -13.74 1.62
CA ALA A 97 -14.09 -14.55 0.45
C ALA A 97 -12.58 -14.48 0.08
N ALA A 98 -11.97 -13.30 0.18
CA ALA A 98 -10.55 -13.12 -0.04
C ALA A 98 -9.73 -13.82 1.05
N ARG A 99 -10.12 -13.63 2.33
CA ARG A 99 -9.47 -14.27 3.49
C ARG A 99 -9.44 -15.79 3.36
N ALA A 100 -10.61 -16.42 3.18
CA ALA A 100 -10.73 -17.88 3.10
C ALA A 100 -9.82 -18.51 2.02
N LYS A 101 -9.44 -17.73 1.00
CA LYS A 101 -8.60 -18.18 -0.11
C LYS A 101 -7.14 -17.77 0.01
N LEU A 102 -6.85 -16.67 0.71
CA LEU A 102 -5.49 -16.21 1.01
C LEU A 102 -4.86 -16.98 2.16
N GLU A 103 -5.65 -17.38 3.16
CA GLU A 103 -5.20 -18.04 4.38
C GLU A 103 -4.41 -19.34 4.10
N PRO A 104 -4.78 -20.22 3.14
CA PRO A 104 -3.95 -21.37 2.78
C PRO A 104 -2.61 -21.04 2.08
N ILE A 105 -2.49 -19.85 1.48
CA ILE A 105 -1.31 -19.43 0.70
C ILE A 105 -0.33 -18.67 1.60
N PHE A 106 -0.84 -17.83 2.50
CA PHE A 106 -0.04 -16.94 3.33
C PHE A 106 -0.03 -17.32 4.82
N GLY A 107 -1.05 -18.02 5.31
CA GLY A 107 -1.24 -18.29 6.74
C GLY A 107 -1.21 -17.01 7.57
N ASP A 108 -0.42 -17.03 8.64
CA ASP A 108 -0.26 -15.93 9.60
C ASP A 108 0.55 -14.73 9.07
N ALA A 109 1.04 -14.78 7.83
CA ALA A 109 1.83 -13.69 7.23
C ALA A 109 0.97 -12.46 6.87
N LEU A 110 -0.35 -12.61 6.76
CA LEU A 110 -1.26 -11.51 6.45
C LEU A 110 -2.03 -11.04 7.69
N SER A 111 -2.10 -9.73 7.84
CA SER A 111 -3.03 -9.07 8.76
C SER A 111 -4.39 -8.94 8.10
N TYR A 112 -5.41 -9.41 8.81
CA TYR A 112 -6.82 -9.35 8.40
C TYR A 112 -7.54 -8.34 9.27
N GLU A 113 -7.77 -7.14 8.73
CA GLU A 113 -8.28 -6.03 9.52
C GLU A 113 -9.63 -5.54 9.00
N PRO A 114 -10.74 -5.93 9.66
CA PRO A 114 -12.00 -5.22 9.49
C PRO A 114 -11.80 -3.82 10.09
N LEU A 115 -12.01 -2.75 9.32
CA LEU A 115 -11.92 -1.40 9.89
C LEU A 115 -13.22 -1.11 10.65
N THR A 116 -13.30 -1.55 11.90
CA THR A 116 -14.46 -1.30 12.76
C THR A 116 -14.74 0.21 12.83
N GLY A 117 -15.90 0.65 12.34
CA GLY A 117 -16.31 2.06 12.32
C GLY A 117 -15.94 2.87 11.06
N LYS A 118 -15.21 2.30 10.09
CA LYS A 118 -15.05 2.84 8.73
C LYS A 118 -15.59 1.83 7.73
N LYS A 119 -16.20 2.27 6.63
CA LYS A 119 -16.95 1.40 5.71
C LYS A 119 -16.12 0.32 4.98
N GLY A 120 -14.82 0.11 5.29
CA GLY A 120 -13.93 -0.76 4.51
C GLY A 120 -13.27 -1.88 5.32
N CYS A 121 -12.69 -2.83 4.60
CA CYS A 121 -11.85 -3.89 5.17
C CYS A 121 -10.53 -3.94 4.42
N ARG A 122 -9.44 -4.34 5.10
CA ARG A 122 -8.11 -4.45 4.48
C ARG A 122 -7.42 -5.76 4.82
N ILE A 123 -6.71 -6.29 3.85
CA ILE A 123 -5.77 -7.41 4.04
C ILE A 123 -4.38 -6.89 3.70
N ALA A 124 -3.42 -7.06 4.59
CA ALA A 124 -2.12 -6.41 4.48
C ALA A 124 -0.97 -7.34 4.88
N GLU A 125 0.13 -7.27 4.15
CA GLU A 125 1.43 -7.78 4.58
C GLU A 125 2.28 -6.61 5.09
N TYR A 126 2.96 -6.80 6.22
CA TYR A 126 3.78 -5.78 6.86
C TYR A 126 5.26 -6.16 6.86
N ARG A 127 6.11 -5.14 6.73
CA ARG A 127 7.58 -5.28 6.88
C ARG A 127 8.15 -4.00 7.49
N ASN A 128 9.23 -4.11 8.26
CA ASN A 128 9.95 -2.93 8.74
C ASN A 128 10.57 -2.13 7.58
N GLY A 129 10.49 -0.80 7.64
CA GLY A 129 11.16 0.10 6.70
C GLY A 129 10.80 1.57 6.94
N ASP A 130 11.68 2.48 6.52
CA ASP A 130 11.46 3.93 6.59
C ASP A 130 11.93 4.59 5.29
N ILE A 131 11.17 5.56 4.78
CA ILE A 131 11.53 6.32 3.59
C ILE A 131 12.87 7.04 3.76
N ALA A 132 13.27 7.37 5.00
CA ALA A 132 14.56 8.01 5.28
C ALA A 132 15.76 7.10 4.96
N ASN A 133 15.58 5.78 4.87
CA ASN A 133 16.64 4.81 4.62
C ASN A 133 16.83 4.60 3.11
N SER A 134 17.33 5.62 2.39
CA SER A 134 17.51 5.61 0.93
C SER A 134 18.31 4.41 0.41
N ASP A 135 19.28 3.94 1.19
CA ASP A 135 20.15 2.83 0.81
C ASP A 135 19.40 1.49 0.70
N GLN A 136 18.25 1.37 1.37
CA GLN A 136 17.40 0.17 1.33
C GLN A 136 16.28 0.27 0.28
N TRP A 137 16.17 1.38 -0.46
CA TRP A 137 15.05 1.58 -1.37
C TRP A 137 14.97 0.54 -2.48
N ALA A 138 16.10 0.00 -2.95
CA ALA A 138 16.09 -1.11 -3.90
C ALA A 138 15.37 -2.33 -3.32
N ASP A 139 15.75 -2.76 -2.12
CA ASP A 139 15.14 -3.89 -1.42
C ASP A 139 13.67 -3.67 -1.07
N TYR A 140 13.28 -2.42 -0.79
CA TYR A 140 11.88 -2.07 -0.54
C TYR A 140 11.05 -2.16 -1.82
N VAL A 141 11.59 -1.73 -2.97
CA VAL A 141 10.93 -1.89 -4.27
C VAL A 141 10.74 -3.37 -4.59
N GLU A 142 11.79 -4.21 -4.42
CA GLU A 142 11.68 -5.65 -4.65
C GLU A 142 10.60 -6.27 -3.78
N TRP A 143 10.56 -5.91 -2.49
CA TRP A 143 9.57 -6.46 -1.59
C TRP A 143 8.15 -5.99 -1.90
N PHE A 144 7.93 -4.72 -2.26
CA PHE A 144 6.61 -4.27 -2.69
C PHE A 144 6.15 -5.00 -3.94
N ILE A 145 7.05 -5.23 -4.90
CA ILE A 145 6.72 -5.98 -6.12
C ILE A 145 6.39 -7.43 -5.78
N ASP A 146 7.21 -8.11 -4.97
CA ASP A 146 6.96 -9.48 -4.56
C ASP A 146 5.62 -9.61 -3.80
N ALA A 147 5.43 -8.80 -2.76
CA ALA A 147 4.22 -8.83 -1.94
C ALA A 147 2.95 -8.52 -2.76
N GLN A 148 2.99 -7.52 -3.64
CA GLN A 148 1.86 -7.23 -4.53
C GLN A 148 1.62 -8.34 -5.55
N THR A 149 2.69 -8.95 -6.09
CA THR A 149 2.56 -10.08 -7.01
C THR A 149 1.87 -11.26 -6.32
N ARG A 150 2.32 -11.63 -5.12
CA ARG A 150 1.72 -12.72 -4.34
C ARG A 150 0.25 -12.42 -4.01
N LEU A 151 -0.07 -11.21 -3.54
CA LEU A 151 -1.45 -10.81 -3.25
C LEU A 151 -2.34 -10.87 -4.50
N ARG A 152 -1.89 -10.29 -5.61
CA ARG A 152 -2.63 -10.27 -6.88
C ARG A 152 -2.83 -11.67 -7.44
N THR A 153 -1.80 -12.52 -7.43
CA THR A 153 -1.89 -13.90 -7.92
C THR A 153 -2.91 -14.69 -7.10
N ALA A 154 -2.86 -14.59 -5.77
CA ALA A 154 -3.83 -15.26 -4.92
C ALA A 154 -5.26 -14.78 -5.20
N ILE A 155 -5.49 -13.46 -5.28
CA ILE A 155 -6.80 -12.87 -5.63
C ILE A 155 -7.25 -13.21 -7.07
N ALA A 156 -6.34 -13.44 -8.02
CA ALA A 156 -6.71 -13.87 -9.37
C ALA A 156 -7.16 -15.34 -9.41
N GLN A 157 -6.49 -16.22 -8.66
CA GLN A 157 -6.90 -17.62 -8.50
C GLN A 157 -8.27 -17.76 -7.83
N VAL A 158 -8.62 -16.79 -6.98
CA VAL A 158 -9.93 -16.65 -6.35
C VAL A 158 -11.06 -16.34 -7.35
N GLY A 159 -10.77 -15.54 -8.39
CA GLY A 159 -11.75 -15.00 -9.33
C GLY A 159 -11.85 -15.75 -10.66
N SER A 160 -10.90 -16.64 -10.99
CA SER A 160 -11.06 -17.55 -12.12
C SER A 160 -12.16 -18.58 -11.78
N PRO A 161 -13.19 -18.75 -12.62
CA PRO A 161 -14.00 -19.95 -12.52
C PRO A 161 -13.04 -21.12 -12.69
N GLY A 162 -13.11 -22.12 -11.80
CA GLY A 162 -12.34 -23.35 -11.93
C GLY A 162 -12.52 -23.95 -13.33
N PRO A 163 -11.62 -24.86 -13.76
CA PRO A 163 -11.69 -25.44 -15.10
C PRO A 163 -13.14 -25.87 -15.37
N ARG A 164 -13.74 -25.24 -16.39
CA ARG A 164 -15.07 -25.58 -16.86
C ARG A 164 -14.99 -27.06 -17.22
N SER A 165 -15.55 -27.93 -16.38
CA SER A 165 -15.78 -29.32 -16.74
C SER A 165 -16.70 -29.28 -17.95
N VAL A 166 -16.10 -29.47 -19.12
CA VAL A 166 -16.82 -29.66 -20.37
C VAL A 166 -17.45 -31.05 -20.29
N PRO A 167 -18.76 -31.19 -20.57
CA PRO A 167 -19.43 -32.49 -20.60
C PRO A 167 -18.86 -33.40 -21.70
#